data_AF-A0A7Z9JGH8-F1
#
_entry.id   AF-A0A7Z9JGH8-F1
#
_cell.length_a   1.000
_cell.length_b   1.000
_cell.length_c   1.000
_cell.angle_alpha   90.00
_cell.angle_beta   90.00
_cell.angle_gamma   90.00
#
_symmetry.space_group_name_H-M   'P 1'
#
loop_
_entity.id
_entity.type
_entity.pdbx_description
1 polymer ?
#
loop_
_entity_poly.entity_id
_entity_poly.type
_entity_poly.pdbx_seq_one_letter_code
_entity_poly.pdbx_strand_id
1 'polypeptide(L)'
;MKKLLLLLTLAPCTAIGQSYDVLFIGNSYTYSNNLPQQVAGLASSFGDTINYDSSTPGGATFNAHSSNASVSPVGISWKNSIALDSMINLYSGDNSHPSIYGSYLAACTFYSSIFKKSCVGSAFWPVGVDSATAVFLQTVASNTVLDTLSTWNIFNAD
;
A
#
# COMPACT_ATOMS: atom_id res chain seq x y z
N MET A 1 59.65 37.27 15.62
CA MET A 1 58.17 37.25 15.53
C MET A 1 57.77 36.04 14.67
N LYS A 2 57.24 34.97 15.28
CA LYS A 2 56.86 33.74 14.56
C LYS A 2 55.58 34.01 13.77
N LYS A 3 55.64 33.96 12.43
CA LYS A 3 54.45 34.01 11.56
C LYS A 3 53.73 32.67 11.65
N LEU A 4 52.51 32.67 12.20
CA LEU A 4 51.63 31.52 12.21
C LEU A 4 50.86 31.50 10.88
N LEU A 5 51.11 30.50 10.03
CA LEU A 5 50.35 30.26 8.81
C LEU A 5 49.12 29.39 9.18
N LEU A 6 47.92 29.95 9.03
CA LEU A 6 46.67 29.22 9.21
C LEU A 6 46.31 28.53 7.89
N LEU A 7 46.49 27.21 7.81
CA LEU A 7 46.09 26.42 6.65
C LEU A 7 44.62 26.02 6.81
N LEU A 8 43.72 26.72 6.12
CA LEU A 8 42.28 26.43 6.13
C LEU A 8 42.02 25.23 5.21
N THR A 9 41.92 24.02 5.77
CA THR A 9 41.49 22.85 4.99
C THR A 9 39.98 22.94 4.75
N LEU A 10 39.56 23.17 3.50
CA LEU A 10 38.16 22.95 3.10
C LEU A 10 37.84 21.47 3.29
N ALA A 11 37.08 21.12 4.31
CA ALA A 11 36.44 19.81 4.36
C ALA A 11 35.43 19.75 3.20
N PRO A 12 35.48 18.74 2.32
CA PRO A 12 34.45 18.59 1.30
C PRO A 12 33.12 18.34 2.01
N CYS A 13 32.16 19.23 1.80
CA CYS A 13 30.77 19.00 2.18
C CYS A 13 30.25 17.88 1.27
N THR A 14 30.23 16.65 1.76
CA THR A 14 29.55 15.56 1.08
C THR A 14 28.06 15.80 1.24
N ALA A 15 27.42 16.38 0.22
CA ALA A 15 25.97 16.33 0.12
C ALA A 15 25.56 14.85 0.11
N ILE A 16 24.80 14.43 1.11
CA ILE A 16 24.26 13.07 1.18
C ILE A 16 23.10 13.01 0.20
N GLY A 17 23.27 12.26 -0.88
CA GLY A 17 22.20 11.99 -1.86
C GLY A 17 21.01 11.29 -1.21
N GLN A 18 19.80 11.65 -1.64
CA GLN A 18 18.55 11.06 -1.19
C GLN A 18 18.20 9.83 -2.02
N SER A 19 17.45 8.89 -1.43
CA SER A 19 16.94 7.71 -2.14
C SER A 19 15.44 7.54 -1.91
N TYR A 20 14.69 7.35 -2.99
CA TYR A 20 13.24 7.13 -2.93
C TYR A 20 12.79 5.99 -3.84
N ASP A 21 11.75 5.25 -3.43
CA ASP A 21 10.99 4.36 -4.31
C ASP A 21 9.81 5.15 -4.89
N VAL A 22 9.71 5.20 -6.23
CA VAL A 22 8.79 6.08 -6.95
C VAL A 22 7.92 5.27 -7.91
N LEU A 23 6.59 5.41 -7.80
CA LEU A 23 5.66 4.89 -8.80
C LEU A 23 5.17 6.02 -9.70
N PHE A 24 5.46 5.94 -11.00
CA PHE A 24 4.92 6.87 -11.99
C PHE A 24 3.54 6.41 -12.47
N ILE A 25 2.49 7.15 -12.11
CA ILE A 25 1.12 6.90 -12.58
C ILE A 25 0.77 7.93 -13.64
N GLY A 26 0.36 7.47 -14.83
CA GLY A 26 0.03 8.40 -15.91
C GLY A 26 -0.36 7.72 -17.21
N ASN A 27 0.11 8.28 -18.34
CA ASN A 27 -0.27 7.82 -19.67
C ASN A 27 0.88 8.07 -20.66
N SER A 28 0.58 8.29 -21.94
CA SER A 28 1.58 8.59 -22.97
C SER A 28 2.45 9.80 -22.64
N TYR A 29 1.95 10.78 -21.90
CA TYR A 29 2.75 11.92 -21.44
C TYR A 29 3.81 11.53 -20.41
N THR A 30 3.63 10.38 -19.76
CA THR A 30 4.53 9.83 -18.75
C THR A 30 5.46 8.77 -19.32
N TYR A 31 5.03 7.84 -20.17
CA TYR A 31 5.98 6.82 -20.68
C TYR A 31 6.77 7.28 -21.92
N SER A 32 6.24 8.22 -22.70
CA SER A 32 6.89 8.60 -23.95
C SER A 32 8.26 9.22 -23.68
N ASN A 33 9.20 8.98 -24.58
CA ASN A 33 10.60 9.40 -24.43
C ASN A 33 11.28 8.91 -23.14
N ASN A 34 10.78 7.82 -22.53
CA ASN A 34 11.33 7.27 -21.29
C ASN A 34 11.44 8.31 -20.16
N LEU A 35 10.40 9.14 -19.95
CA LEU A 35 10.45 10.20 -18.93
C LEU A 35 10.83 9.70 -17.52
N PRO A 36 10.39 8.52 -17.01
CA PRO A 36 10.88 8.00 -15.73
C PRO A 36 12.40 7.83 -15.70
N GLN A 37 13.00 7.31 -16.77
CA GLN A 37 14.46 7.19 -16.91
C GLN A 37 15.13 8.58 -16.95
N GLN A 38 14.51 9.58 -17.59
CA GLN A 38 15.05 10.95 -17.61
C GLN A 38 15.06 11.55 -16.20
N VAL A 39 13.99 11.35 -15.42
CA VAL A 39 13.95 11.78 -14.01
C VAL A 39 15.02 11.06 -13.19
N ALA A 40 15.22 9.76 -13.39
CA ALA A 40 16.29 9.01 -12.72
C ALA A 40 17.69 9.52 -13.08
N GLY A 41 17.91 9.89 -14.34
CA GLY A 41 19.16 10.51 -14.80
C GLY A 41 19.41 11.88 -14.17
N LEU A 42 18.36 12.71 -14.07
CA LEU A 42 18.43 14.00 -13.38
C LEU A 42 18.76 13.81 -11.89
N ALA A 43 18.07 12.91 -11.18
CA ALA A 43 18.37 12.59 -9.78
C ALA A 43 19.84 12.17 -9.61
N SER A 44 20.30 11.22 -10.44
CA SER A 44 21.68 10.74 -10.43
C SER A 44 22.71 11.86 -10.64
N SER A 45 22.38 12.86 -11.48
CA SER A 45 23.27 14.01 -11.73
C SER A 45 23.50 14.91 -10.52
N PHE A 46 22.58 14.90 -9.55
CA PHE A 46 22.70 15.62 -8.27
C PHE A 46 23.19 14.72 -7.12
N GLY A 47 23.49 13.45 -7.42
CA GLY A 47 23.90 12.45 -6.44
C GLY A 47 22.73 11.73 -5.76
N ASP A 48 21.49 11.96 -6.18
CA ASP A 48 20.29 11.29 -5.67
C ASP A 48 20.01 9.99 -6.43
N THR A 49 19.18 9.12 -5.86
CA THR A 49 18.76 7.85 -6.47
C THR A 49 17.24 7.70 -6.41
N ILE A 50 16.65 7.18 -7.49
CA ILE A 50 15.27 6.68 -7.44
C ILE A 50 15.23 5.24 -7.95
N ASN A 51 14.58 4.35 -7.20
CA ASN A 51 14.09 3.09 -7.75
C ASN A 51 12.67 3.35 -8.23
N TYR A 52 12.32 2.94 -9.44
CA TYR A 52 11.00 3.28 -9.97
C TYR A 52 10.33 2.17 -10.75
N ASP A 53 9.01 2.25 -10.74
CA ASP A 53 8.10 1.49 -11.59
C ASP A 53 7.09 2.46 -12.24
N SER A 54 6.30 2.00 -13.20
CA SER A 54 5.33 2.84 -13.89
C SER A 54 4.03 2.11 -14.26
N SER A 55 2.89 2.73 -13.96
CA SER A 55 1.57 2.36 -14.49
C SER A 55 1.11 3.45 -15.45
N THR A 56 1.36 3.25 -16.73
CA THR A 56 1.11 4.26 -17.76
C THR A 56 0.38 3.73 -18.99
N PRO A 57 -0.87 3.21 -18.87
CA PRO A 57 -1.64 2.79 -20.03
C PRO A 57 -1.87 3.93 -21.02
N GLY A 58 -1.79 3.64 -22.32
CA GLY A 58 -1.99 4.64 -23.38
C GLY A 58 -3.36 5.32 -23.29
N GLY A 59 -3.39 6.65 -23.37
CA GLY A 59 -4.63 7.43 -23.32
C GLY A 59 -5.35 7.44 -21.95
N ALA A 60 -4.77 6.87 -20.90
CA ALA A 60 -5.40 6.80 -19.59
C ALA A 60 -5.68 8.20 -19.02
N THR A 61 -6.90 8.39 -18.51
CA THR A 61 -7.31 9.54 -17.70
C THR A 61 -7.21 9.20 -16.21
N PHE A 62 -7.33 10.18 -15.32
CA PHE A 62 -7.44 9.92 -13.88
C PHE A 62 -8.61 8.97 -13.58
N ASN A 63 -9.75 9.14 -14.26
CA ASN A 63 -10.89 8.24 -14.12
C ASN A 63 -10.53 6.80 -14.52
N ALA A 64 -9.79 6.61 -15.62
CA ALA A 64 -9.37 5.27 -16.06
C ALA A 64 -8.49 4.57 -15.01
N HIS A 65 -7.58 5.30 -14.37
CA HIS A 65 -6.77 4.77 -13.26
C HIS A 65 -7.62 4.42 -12.04
N SER A 66 -8.64 5.23 -11.72
CA SER A 66 -9.54 4.94 -10.61
C SER A 66 -10.50 3.78 -10.88
N SER A 67 -10.91 3.57 -12.13
CA SER A 67 -11.91 2.57 -12.51
C SER A 67 -11.30 1.22 -12.88
N ASN A 68 -10.01 1.18 -13.22
CA ASN A 68 -9.31 -0.05 -13.61
C ASN A 68 -8.35 -0.56 -12.53
N ALA A 69 -8.51 -0.11 -11.29
CA ALA A 69 -7.74 -0.59 -10.15
C ALA A 69 -8.44 -1.77 -9.47
N SER A 70 -7.67 -2.66 -8.85
CA SER A 70 -8.21 -3.66 -7.94
C SER A 70 -8.72 -2.99 -6.66
N VAL A 71 -9.86 -3.49 -6.14
CA VAL A 71 -10.52 -2.96 -4.95
C VAL A 71 -10.42 -3.99 -3.83
N SER A 72 -10.04 -3.55 -2.63
CA SER A 72 -10.17 -4.37 -1.42
C SER A 72 -11.56 -4.16 -0.79
N PRO A 73 -12.43 -5.18 -0.72
CA PRO A 73 -13.84 -5.02 -0.33
C PRO A 73 -14.05 -4.99 1.20
N VAL A 74 -13.40 -4.05 1.89
CA VAL A 74 -13.46 -3.94 3.36
C VAL A 74 -14.89 -3.70 3.85
N GLY A 75 -15.62 -2.75 3.25
CA GLY A 75 -16.99 -2.45 3.65
C GLY A 75 -17.97 -3.62 3.48
N ILE A 76 -17.73 -4.48 2.47
CA ILE A 76 -18.53 -5.69 2.27
C ILE A 76 -18.17 -6.75 3.30
N SER A 77 -16.88 -6.88 3.64
CA SER A 77 -16.44 -7.78 4.72
C SER A 77 -17.08 -7.38 6.06
N TRP A 78 -17.14 -6.07 6.34
CA TRP A 78 -17.83 -5.52 7.52
C TRP A 78 -19.32 -5.84 7.52
N LYS A 79 -20.01 -5.57 6.41
CA LYS A 79 -21.42 -5.90 6.26
C LYS A 79 -21.68 -7.39 6.51
N ASN A 80 -20.84 -8.27 5.94
CA ASN A 80 -20.96 -9.71 6.09
C ASN A 80 -20.69 -10.16 7.54
N SER A 81 -19.68 -9.58 8.20
CA SER A 81 -19.40 -9.86 9.62
C SER A 81 -20.60 -9.49 10.50
N ILE A 82 -21.16 -8.29 10.34
CA ILE A 82 -22.32 -7.82 11.12
C ILE A 82 -23.55 -8.69 10.88
N ALA A 83 -23.74 -9.16 9.63
CA ALA A 83 -24.86 -10.02 9.28
C ALA A 83 -24.75 -11.44 9.87
N LEU A 84 -23.53 -11.95 10.01
CA LEU A 84 -23.25 -13.28 10.56
C LEU A 84 -23.18 -13.30 12.09
N ASP A 85 -22.63 -12.25 12.69
CA ASP A 85 -22.55 -12.07 14.13
C ASP A 85 -22.62 -10.58 14.49
N SER A 86 -23.74 -10.16 15.08
CA SER A 86 -23.98 -8.78 15.50
C SER A 86 -23.41 -8.45 16.89
N MET A 87 -22.86 -9.43 17.61
CA MET A 87 -22.26 -9.23 18.93
C MET A 87 -20.83 -8.68 18.82
N ILE A 88 -20.14 -8.91 17.70
CA ILE A 88 -18.82 -8.35 17.45
C ILE A 88 -18.99 -6.89 17.01
N ASN A 89 -18.76 -5.96 17.92
CA ASN A 89 -18.81 -4.55 17.59
C ASN A 89 -17.55 -4.13 16.81
N LEU A 90 -17.72 -3.89 15.51
CA LEU A 90 -16.65 -3.44 14.62
C LEU A 90 -16.32 -1.94 14.78
N TYR A 91 -17.18 -1.19 15.47
CA TYR A 91 -16.94 0.21 15.77
C TYR A 91 -16.33 0.37 17.16
N SER A 92 -15.52 1.41 17.30
CA SER A 92 -15.09 1.93 18.58
C SER A 92 -16.29 2.55 19.33
N GLY A 93 -16.07 3.00 20.56
CA GLY A 93 -17.13 3.62 21.37
C GLY A 93 -17.72 4.91 20.78
N ASP A 94 -17.10 5.48 19.75
CA ASP A 94 -17.60 6.66 19.03
C ASP A 94 -18.54 6.34 17.86
N ASN A 95 -18.82 5.06 17.60
CA ASN A 95 -19.67 4.58 16.50
C ASN A 95 -19.21 5.03 15.10
N SER A 96 -17.91 5.35 14.93
CA SER A 96 -17.36 5.80 13.65
C SER A 96 -16.03 5.13 13.33
N HIS A 97 -15.06 5.20 14.23
CA HIS A 97 -13.76 4.59 14.02
C HIS A 97 -13.83 3.06 14.18
N PRO A 98 -12.93 2.30 13.53
CA PRO A 98 -12.87 0.87 13.72
C PRO A 98 -12.41 0.50 15.13
N SER A 99 -13.04 -0.51 15.73
CA SER A 99 -12.52 -1.21 16.90
C SER A 99 -11.31 -2.07 16.52
N ILE A 100 -10.75 -2.79 17.50
CA ILE A 100 -9.72 -3.79 17.24
C ILE A 100 -10.21 -4.89 16.30
N TYR A 101 -11.49 -5.27 16.39
CA TYR A 101 -12.12 -6.26 15.51
C TYR A 101 -12.31 -5.71 14.09
N GLY A 102 -12.82 -4.48 13.97
CA GLY A 102 -13.00 -3.81 12.67
C GLY A 102 -11.67 -3.61 11.93
N SER A 103 -10.63 -3.22 12.67
CA SER A 103 -9.27 -3.05 12.13
C SER A 103 -8.67 -4.38 11.69
N TYR A 104 -8.84 -5.44 12.48
CA TYR A 104 -8.34 -6.76 12.13
C TYR A 104 -9.06 -7.35 10.91
N LEU A 105 -10.38 -7.21 10.84
CA LEU A 105 -11.15 -7.64 9.67
C LEU A 105 -10.66 -6.93 8.40
N ALA A 106 -10.46 -5.61 8.46
CA ALA A 106 -9.91 -4.85 7.33
C ALA A 106 -8.52 -5.35 6.90
N ALA A 107 -7.64 -5.65 7.87
CA ALA A 107 -6.31 -6.20 7.59
C ALA A 107 -6.39 -7.57 6.89
N CYS A 108 -7.26 -8.46 7.36
CA CYS A 108 -7.52 -9.75 6.73
C CYS A 108 -8.06 -9.60 5.29
N THR A 109 -8.95 -8.63 5.05
CA THR A 109 -9.46 -8.34 3.71
C THR A 109 -8.33 -7.84 2.80
N PHE A 110 -7.51 -6.89 3.27
CA PHE A 110 -6.36 -6.40 2.50
C PHE A 110 -5.38 -7.52 2.14
N TYR A 111 -5.02 -8.36 3.11
CA TYR A 111 -4.15 -9.51 2.85
C TYR A 111 -4.72 -10.40 1.75
N SER A 112 -6.00 -10.76 1.87
CA SER A 112 -6.66 -11.64 0.90
C SER A 112 -6.72 -11.00 -0.48
N SER A 113 -6.92 -9.69 -0.57
CA SER A 113 -6.95 -8.96 -1.85
C SER A 113 -5.56 -8.83 -2.49
N ILE A 114 -4.53 -8.52 -1.71
CA ILE A 114 -3.15 -8.34 -2.21
C ILE A 114 -2.56 -9.68 -2.66
N PHE A 115 -2.66 -10.71 -1.81
CA PHE A 115 -1.99 -11.99 -2.04
C PHE A 115 -2.87 -13.01 -2.73
N LYS A 116 -4.18 -12.75 -2.87
CA LYS A 116 -5.18 -13.69 -3.44
C LYS A 116 -5.16 -15.04 -2.74
N LYS A 117 -4.96 -15.00 -1.42
CA LYS A 117 -4.81 -16.17 -0.56
C LYS A 117 -5.70 -15.99 0.66
N SER A 118 -6.21 -17.11 1.16
CA SER A 118 -6.95 -17.11 2.42
C SER A 118 -6.02 -16.67 3.56
N CYS A 119 -6.54 -15.84 4.46
CA CYS A 119 -5.87 -15.51 5.72
C CYS A 119 -6.30 -16.43 6.88
N VAL A 120 -7.20 -17.39 6.63
CA VAL A 120 -7.64 -18.37 7.62
C VAL A 120 -6.47 -19.24 8.08
N GLY A 121 -6.31 -19.35 9.40
CA GLY A 121 -5.20 -20.08 10.02
C GLY A 121 -3.95 -19.24 10.21
N SER A 122 -4.01 -17.93 9.97
CA SER A 122 -2.95 -17.00 10.36
C SER A 122 -2.63 -17.15 11.84
N ALA A 123 -1.35 -17.33 12.16
CA ALA A 123 -0.84 -17.34 13.53
C ALA A 123 -0.81 -15.93 14.18
N PHE A 124 -1.13 -14.89 13.40
CA PHE A 124 -1.18 -13.51 13.86
C PHE A 124 -2.62 -13.02 13.99
N TRP A 125 -2.95 -12.49 15.17
CA TRP A 125 -4.07 -11.58 15.42
C TRP A 125 -3.71 -10.61 16.56
N PRO A 126 -4.34 -9.42 16.64
CA PRO A 126 -4.05 -8.43 17.66
C PRO A 126 -4.35 -8.93 19.08
N VAL A 127 -3.53 -8.50 20.05
CA VAL A 127 -3.79 -8.73 21.48
C VAL A 127 -5.13 -8.10 21.85
N GLY A 128 -6.01 -8.88 22.51
CA GLY A 128 -7.38 -8.46 22.85
C GLY A 128 -8.46 -9.00 21.91
N VAL A 129 -8.06 -9.71 20.85
CA VAL A 129 -8.96 -10.56 20.06
C VAL A 129 -8.69 -12.02 20.46
N ASP A 130 -9.71 -12.76 20.86
CA ASP A 130 -9.55 -14.19 21.13
C ASP A 130 -9.45 -15.00 19.83
N SER A 131 -8.98 -16.24 19.93
CA SER A 131 -8.73 -17.09 18.76
C SER A 131 -10.00 -17.41 17.97
N ALA A 132 -11.15 -17.54 18.63
CA ALA A 132 -12.40 -17.87 17.94
C ALA A 132 -12.88 -16.67 17.10
N THR A 133 -12.87 -15.47 17.69
CA THR A 133 -13.17 -14.24 16.96
C THR A 133 -12.15 -13.99 15.84
N ALA A 134 -10.86 -14.26 16.06
CA ALA A 134 -9.85 -14.11 15.02
C ALA A 134 -10.13 -15.02 13.82
N VAL A 135 -10.40 -16.32 14.04
CA VAL A 135 -10.74 -17.27 12.97
C VAL A 135 -12.03 -16.86 12.25
N PHE A 136 -13.03 -16.38 12.98
CA PHE A 136 -14.25 -15.86 12.38
C PHE A 136 -13.97 -14.69 11.42
N LEU A 137 -13.24 -13.66 11.87
CA LEU A 137 -12.92 -12.49 11.05
C LEU A 137 -12.05 -12.85 9.84
N GLN A 138 -11.08 -13.74 10.01
CA GLN A 138 -10.27 -14.28 8.91
C GLN A 138 -11.16 -14.99 7.86
N THR A 139 -12.13 -15.78 8.31
CA THR A 139 -13.05 -16.52 7.44
C THR A 139 -13.95 -15.57 6.66
N VAL A 140 -14.55 -14.58 7.33
CA VAL A 140 -15.40 -13.57 6.68
C VAL A 140 -14.64 -12.82 5.60
N ALA A 141 -13.43 -12.33 5.91
CA ALA A 141 -12.59 -11.63 4.94
C ALA A 141 -12.20 -12.52 3.75
N SER A 142 -11.73 -13.74 4.03
CA SER A 142 -11.25 -14.65 2.98
C SER A 142 -12.37 -15.04 2.03
N ASN A 143 -13.56 -15.38 2.54
CA ASN A 143 -14.72 -15.69 1.71
C ASN A 143 -15.15 -14.45 0.90
N THR A 144 -15.29 -13.29 1.55
CA THR A 144 -15.71 -12.05 0.87
C THR A 144 -14.83 -11.71 -0.34
N VAL A 145 -13.51 -11.89 -0.21
CA VAL A 145 -12.58 -11.58 -1.31
C VAL A 145 -12.53 -12.71 -2.34
N LEU A 146 -12.34 -13.95 -1.90
CA LEU A 146 -11.97 -15.06 -2.77
C LEU A 146 -13.17 -15.69 -3.48
N ASP A 147 -14.39 -15.51 -2.96
CA ASP A 147 -15.60 -16.03 -3.61
C ASP A 147 -15.81 -15.42 -5.01
N THR A 148 -15.46 -14.14 -5.19
CA THR A 148 -15.61 -13.44 -6.48
C THR A 148 -14.53 -12.36 -6.71
N LEU A 149 -13.29 -12.78 -7.00
CA LEU A 149 -12.18 -11.87 -7.33
C LEU A 149 -12.51 -10.87 -8.46
N SER A 150 -13.28 -11.31 -9.46
CA SER A 150 -13.68 -10.50 -10.61
C SER A 150 -14.61 -9.35 -10.24
N THR A 151 -15.48 -9.50 -9.23
CA THR A 151 -16.33 -8.43 -8.73
C THR A 151 -15.51 -7.26 -8.17
N TRP A 152 -14.34 -7.58 -7.62
CA TRP A 152 -13.44 -6.61 -7.00
C TRP A 152 -12.35 -6.11 -7.95
N ASN A 153 -12.41 -6.50 -9.22
CA ASN A 153 -11.40 -6.14 -10.20
C ASN A 153 -9.99 -6.62 -9.77
N ILE A 154 -9.90 -7.70 -8.97
CA ILE A 154 -8.63 -8.25 -8.47
C ILE A 154 -8.08 -9.19 -9.54
N PHE A 155 -7.05 -8.74 -10.25
CA PHE A 155 -6.39 -9.47 -11.33
C PHE A 155 -4.98 -9.89 -10.94
N ASN A 156 -4.40 -10.80 -11.73
CA ASN A 156 -2.95 -11.01 -11.72
C ASN A 156 -2.25 -9.71 -12.13
N ALA A 157 -1.30 -9.28 -11.29
CA ALA A 157 -0.30 -8.35 -11.76
C ALA A 157 0.58 -9.22 -12.66
N ASP A 158 0.44 -9.01 -13.96
CA ASP A 158 1.24 -9.67 -14.98
C ASP A 158 2.71 -9.23 -14.86
#